data_AF-A0A7C5TVF5-F1
#
_entry.id   AF-A0A7C5TVF5-F1
#
_cell.length_a   1.000
_cell.length_b   1.000
_cell.length_c   1.000
_cell.angle_alpha   90.00
_cell.angle_beta   90.00
_cell.angle_gamma   90.00
#
_symmetry.space_group_name_H-M   'P 1'
#
loop_
_entity.id
_entity.type
_entity.pdbx_description
1 polymer ?
#
loop_
_entity_poly.entity_id
_entity_poly.type
_entity_poly.pdbx_seq_one_letter_code
_entity_poly.pdbx_strand_id
1 'polypeptide(L)'
;MSEKTSRKIMIKTGSRLHFGVINPFNRNMRLYISAGVYVDKPSNFVVISESTEKLVVRGCRSEEVLEKIRALEESLGERLYGEVEIRECVPRHVGLGSTTQLLLAVARGLMELNNVRKDLLEIAWRLGLGRISGVGTHLFTHGGFVIDAGKKDPYETKIPGLMFRTDFP
;
A
#
# COMPACT_ATOMS: atom_id res chain seq x y z
N MET A 1 -31.52 -5.45 -23.79
CA MET A 1 -30.62 -4.68 -22.90
C MET A 1 -29.65 -5.66 -22.28
N SER A 2 -28.39 -5.66 -22.74
CA SER A 2 -27.35 -6.48 -22.11
C SER A 2 -27.13 -5.95 -20.70
N GLU A 3 -27.26 -6.82 -19.68
CA GLU A 3 -26.70 -6.53 -18.36
C GLU A 3 -25.22 -6.23 -18.58
N LYS A 4 -24.81 -4.97 -18.40
CA LYS A 4 -23.40 -4.64 -18.26
C LYS A 4 -22.99 -5.24 -16.92
N THR A 5 -22.31 -6.37 -16.94
CA THR A 5 -21.56 -6.86 -15.77
C THR A 5 -20.59 -5.76 -15.35
N SER A 6 -20.91 -5.05 -14.26
CA SER A 6 -20.03 -4.01 -13.73
C SER A 6 -18.75 -4.65 -13.23
N ARG A 7 -17.60 -4.06 -13.59
CA ARG A 7 -16.32 -4.61 -13.18
C ARG A 7 -16.15 -4.43 -11.67
N LYS A 8 -15.74 -5.50 -11.00
CA LYS A 8 -15.54 -5.53 -9.54
C LYS A 8 -14.19 -6.15 -9.20
N ILE A 9 -13.46 -5.50 -8.32
CA ILE A 9 -12.14 -5.91 -7.84
C ILE A 9 -12.24 -6.15 -6.33
N MET A 10 -11.71 -7.28 -5.88
CA MET A 10 -11.71 -7.68 -4.47
C MET A 10 -10.27 -7.90 -4.05
N ILE A 11 -9.80 -7.15 -3.07
CA ILE A 11 -8.43 -7.25 -2.56
C ILE A 11 -8.50 -7.58 -1.08
N LYS A 12 -7.92 -8.72 -0.73
CA LYS A 12 -7.63 -9.08 0.64
C LYS A 12 -6.13 -8.97 0.85
N THR A 13 -5.74 -8.28 1.90
CA THR A 13 -4.33 -8.14 2.28
C THR A 13 -4.22 -8.26 3.79
N GLY A 14 -3.21 -8.97 4.24
CA GLY A 14 -2.97 -9.24 5.63
C GLY A 14 -2.33 -8.06 6.34
N SER A 15 -1.53 -8.45 7.30
CA SER A 15 -0.66 -7.67 8.14
C SER A 15 0.80 -7.96 7.78
N ARG A 16 1.68 -7.36 8.57
CA ARG A 16 3.10 -7.53 8.59
C ARG A 16 3.61 -7.46 10.04
N LEU A 17 4.87 -7.77 10.26
CA LEU A 17 5.61 -7.43 11.46
C LEU A 17 6.93 -6.84 10.98
N HIS A 18 7.30 -5.69 11.53
CA HIS A 18 8.54 -5.00 11.21
C HIS A 18 9.53 -5.27 12.34
N PHE A 19 10.74 -5.72 12.00
CA PHE A 19 11.74 -6.16 12.97
C PHE A 19 12.76 -5.08 13.32
N GLY A 20 12.42 -3.82 13.03
CA GLY A 20 13.26 -2.68 13.34
C GLY A 20 14.17 -2.30 12.18
N VAL A 21 14.98 -1.28 12.47
CA VAL A 21 15.72 -0.51 11.48
C VAL A 21 17.21 -0.58 11.83
N ILE A 22 18.01 -1.06 10.90
CA ILE A 22 19.46 -1.10 11.02
C ILE A 22 20.04 0.25 10.56
N ASN A 23 20.96 0.78 11.35
CA ASN A 23 21.67 2.03 11.11
C ASN A 23 20.76 3.24 10.79
N PRO A 24 20.07 3.82 11.79
CA PRO A 24 19.25 5.01 11.57
C PRO A 24 20.03 6.34 11.55
N PHE A 25 21.32 6.35 11.95
CA PHE A 25 22.04 7.61 12.21
C PHE A 25 23.32 7.80 11.38
N ASN A 26 24.03 6.72 11.03
CA ASN A 26 25.31 6.87 10.32
C ASN A 26 25.07 7.06 8.82
N ARG A 27 25.04 8.32 8.39
CA ARG A 27 24.82 8.73 7.00
C ARG A 27 25.97 8.36 6.05
N ASN A 28 27.13 7.97 6.57
CA ASN A 28 28.24 7.49 5.75
C ASN A 28 28.07 6.02 5.32
N MET A 29 27.07 5.32 5.87
CA MET A 29 26.65 3.98 5.47
C MET A 29 25.19 4.01 5.01
N ARG A 30 24.72 2.91 4.43
CA ARG A 30 23.29 2.76 4.12
C ARG A 30 22.45 2.93 5.38
N LEU A 31 21.47 3.81 5.29
CA LEU A 31 20.51 4.07 6.34
C LEU A 31 19.33 3.12 6.22
N TYR A 32 18.71 2.81 7.34
CA TYR A 32 17.36 2.26 7.41
C TYR A 32 17.10 0.87 6.82
N ILE A 33 18.14 0.06 6.60
CA ILE A 33 17.98 -1.34 6.20
C ILE A 33 17.04 -2.01 7.19
N SER A 34 15.95 -2.61 6.69
CA SER A 34 14.91 -3.14 7.55
C SER A 34 14.45 -4.51 7.10
N ALA A 35 14.00 -5.32 8.06
CA ALA A 35 13.42 -6.63 7.80
C ALA A 35 11.98 -6.70 8.30
N GLY A 36 11.20 -7.59 7.72
CA GLY A 36 9.87 -7.89 8.21
C GLY A 36 9.25 -9.08 7.52
N VAL A 37 8.10 -9.49 8.05
CA VAL A 37 7.35 -10.65 7.58
C VAL A 37 5.89 -10.29 7.39
N TYR A 38 5.24 -10.89 6.41
CA TYR A 38 3.81 -10.78 6.19
C TYR A 38 3.06 -11.75 7.11
N VAL A 39 1.87 -11.36 7.57
CA VAL A 39 1.03 -12.20 8.43
C VAL A 39 -0.39 -12.15 7.91
N ASP A 40 -1.04 -13.28 7.69
CA ASP A 40 -2.39 -13.32 7.08
C ASP A 40 -3.46 -12.62 7.90
N LYS A 41 -3.32 -12.62 9.23
CA LYS A 41 -4.30 -12.06 10.16
C LYS A 41 -3.65 -11.13 11.19
N PRO A 42 -4.39 -10.10 11.64
CA PRO A 42 -5.65 -9.60 11.07
C PRO A 42 -5.46 -9.07 9.64
N SER A 43 -6.53 -9.09 8.83
CA SER A 43 -6.54 -8.68 7.42
C SER A 43 -7.38 -7.43 7.18
N ASN A 44 -7.08 -6.75 6.08
CA ASN A 44 -7.95 -5.79 5.43
C ASN A 44 -8.66 -6.48 4.26
N PHE A 45 -9.91 -6.12 4.02
CA PHE A 45 -10.68 -6.60 2.89
C PHE A 45 -11.41 -5.45 2.24
N VAL A 46 -11.08 -5.20 0.97
CA VAL A 46 -11.57 -4.05 0.20
C VAL A 46 -12.25 -4.56 -1.06
N VAL A 47 -13.42 -4.01 -1.34
CA VAL A 47 -14.20 -4.28 -2.53
C VAL A 47 -14.35 -2.99 -3.31
N ILE A 48 -14.05 -3.02 -4.60
CA ILE A 48 -14.02 -1.83 -5.46
C ILE A 48 -14.86 -2.14 -6.68
N SER A 49 -15.91 -1.34 -6.89
CA SER A 49 -16.84 -1.54 -8.01
C SER A 49 -16.76 -0.36 -8.97
N GLU A 50 -16.99 -0.64 -10.25
CA GLU A 50 -17.11 0.37 -11.29
C GLU A 50 -18.20 1.39 -10.97
N SER A 51 -17.90 2.67 -11.18
CA SER A 51 -18.85 3.76 -11.06
C SER A 51 -18.46 4.84 -12.06
N THR A 52 -19.46 5.42 -12.72
CA THR A 52 -19.28 6.58 -13.62
C THR A 52 -19.33 7.91 -12.85
N GLU A 53 -19.68 7.86 -11.57
CA GLU A 53 -19.74 9.02 -10.67
C GLU A 53 -18.39 9.26 -9.97
N LYS A 54 -18.32 10.32 -9.17
CA LYS A 54 -17.13 10.62 -8.36
C LYS A 54 -16.73 9.43 -7.47
N LEU A 55 -15.42 9.27 -7.23
CA LEU A 55 -14.91 8.32 -6.23
C LEU A 55 -15.62 8.46 -4.88
N VAL A 56 -16.18 7.35 -4.41
CA VAL A 56 -16.79 7.22 -3.07
C VAL A 56 -16.04 6.14 -2.29
N VAL A 57 -15.76 6.39 -1.02
CA VAL A 57 -15.16 5.42 -0.09
C VAL A 57 -16.07 5.26 1.12
N ARG A 58 -16.42 4.02 1.46
CA ARG A 58 -17.26 3.66 2.61
C ARG A 58 -16.57 2.58 3.45
N GLY A 59 -17.04 2.42 4.69
CA GLY A 59 -16.51 1.45 5.64
C GLY A 59 -15.51 2.06 6.60
N CYS A 60 -14.69 1.22 7.22
CA CYS A 60 -13.74 1.66 8.24
C CYS A 60 -12.63 2.53 7.64
N ARG A 61 -12.29 3.63 8.32
CA ARG A 61 -11.24 4.59 7.91
C ARG A 61 -11.47 5.21 6.52
N SER A 62 -12.72 5.29 6.06
CA SER A 62 -13.07 5.79 4.73
C SER A 62 -12.57 7.21 4.46
N GLU A 63 -12.69 8.12 5.44
CA GLU A 63 -12.24 9.51 5.33
C GLU A 63 -10.72 9.61 5.12
N GLU A 64 -9.94 8.91 5.95
CA GLU A 64 -8.47 8.84 5.85
C GLU A 64 -8.04 8.29 4.47
N VAL A 65 -8.69 7.21 4.03
CA VAL A 65 -8.41 6.61 2.73
C VAL A 65 -8.76 7.57 1.60
N LEU A 66 -9.94 8.19 1.64
CA LEU A 66 -10.37 9.14 0.62
C LEU A 66 -9.41 10.34 0.53
N GLU A 67 -8.99 10.91 1.65
CA GLU A 67 -8.00 12.00 1.69
C GLU A 67 -6.69 11.59 1.01
N LYS A 68 -6.15 10.41 1.34
CA LYS A 68 -4.90 9.92 0.73
C LYS A 68 -5.02 9.61 -0.75
N ILE A 69 -6.15 9.07 -1.18
CA ILE A 69 -6.39 8.80 -2.60
C ILE A 69 -6.58 10.11 -3.38
N ARG A 70 -7.24 11.12 -2.81
CA ARG A 70 -7.35 12.45 -3.43
C ARG A 70 -5.98 13.11 -3.61
N ALA A 71 -5.13 13.06 -2.60
CA ALA A 71 -3.75 13.54 -2.71
C ALA A 71 -2.94 12.75 -3.77
N LEU A 72 -3.20 11.45 -3.90
CA LEU A 72 -2.60 10.64 -4.96
C LEU A 72 -3.07 11.10 -6.34
N GLU A 73 -4.37 11.28 -6.57
CA GLU A 73 -4.93 11.80 -7.82
C GLU A 73 -4.28 13.11 -8.24
N GLU A 74 -4.17 14.07 -7.31
CA GLU A 74 -3.51 15.36 -7.52
C GLU A 74 -2.04 15.16 -7.94
N SER A 75 -1.31 14.30 -7.23
CA SER A 75 0.09 14.03 -7.58
C SER A 75 0.25 13.39 -8.96
N LEU A 76 -0.70 12.54 -9.36
CA LEU A 76 -0.67 11.81 -10.61
C LEU A 76 -1.19 12.62 -11.80
N GLY A 77 -1.93 13.70 -11.55
CA GLY A 77 -2.66 14.42 -12.58
C GLY A 77 -3.80 13.60 -13.20
N GLU A 78 -4.30 12.57 -12.49
CA GLU A 78 -5.28 11.61 -12.99
C GLU A 78 -6.42 11.47 -11.98
N ARG A 79 -7.66 11.45 -12.49
CA ARG A 79 -8.83 11.17 -11.67
C ARG A 79 -9.13 9.68 -11.67
N LEU A 80 -9.48 9.17 -10.50
CA LEU A 80 -9.91 7.80 -10.27
C LEU A 80 -11.42 7.79 -9.99
N TYR A 81 -12.09 6.79 -10.56
CA TYR A 81 -13.52 6.57 -10.42
C TYR A 81 -13.78 5.20 -9.79
N GLY A 82 -14.87 5.08 -9.06
CA GLY A 82 -15.26 3.82 -8.42
C GLY A 82 -15.90 4.00 -7.04
N GLU A 83 -16.55 2.93 -6.59
CA GLU A 83 -17.06 2.81 -5.24
C GLU A 83 -16.20 1.82 -4.46
N VAL A 84 -15.56 2.31 -3.41
CA VAL A 84 -14.70 1.53 -2.51
C VAL A 84 -15.48 1.21 -1.24
N GLU A 85 -15.63 -0.06 -0.93
CA GLU A 85 -16.19 -0.58 0.31
C GLU A 85 -15.09 -1.30 1.11
N ILE A 86 -14.71 -0.72 2.24
CA ILE A 86 -13.72 -1.31 3.15
C ILE A 86 -14.47 -2.15 4.20
N ARG A 87 -14.47 -3.46 3.98
CA ARG A 87 -15.26 -4.44 4.77
C ARG A 87 -14.55 -4.89 6.04
N GLU A 88 -13.24 -5.03 5.98
CA GLU A 88 -12.41 -5.37 7.14
C GLU A 88 -11.23 -4.40 7.22
N CYS A 89 -10.90 -3.94 8.44
CA CYS A 89 -9.72 -3.13 8.71
C CYS A 89 -8.90 -3.73 9.84
N VAL A 90 -7.58 -3.78 9.62
CA VAL A 90 -6.62 -4.00 10.70
C VAL A 90 -6.57 -2.74 11.58
N PRO A 91 -6.63 -2.88 12.93
CA PRO A 91 -6.52 -1.75 13.84
C PRO A 91 -5.26 -0.90 13.59
N ARG A 92 -5.37 0.41 13.87
CA ARG A 92 -4.23 1.31 13.80
C ARG A 92 -3.33 1.16 15.01
N HIS A 93 -2.06 1.53 14.85
CA HIS A 93 -1.09 1.74 15.93
C HIS A 93 -0.77 0.54 16.84
N VAL A 94 -1.18 -0.67 16.46
CA VAL A 94 -0.85 -1.90 17.21
C VAL A 94 0.45 -2.56 16.70
N GLY A 95 1.36 -1.80 16.09
CA GLY A 95 2.52 -2.37 15.38
C GLY A 95 2.12 -3.16 14.14
N LEU A 96 0.83 -3.10 13.75
CA LEU A 96 0.25 -3.81 12.63
C LEU A 96 0.10 -2.98 11.33
N GLY A 97 0.98 -1.98 11.08
CA GLY A 97 1.31 -1.42 9.74
C GLY A 97 0.15 -1.38 8.73
N SER A 98 -1.02 -1.02 9.24
CA SER A 98 -2.32 -1.28 8.63
C SER A 98 -2.62 -0.26 7.56
N THR A 99 -2.13 0.97 7.76
CA THR A 99 -2.18 2.06 6.79
C THR A 99 -1.55 1.66 5.46
N THR A 100 -0.34 1.09 5.47
CA THR A 100 0.33 0.70 4.23
C THR A 100 -0.46 -0.36 3.46
N GLN A 101 -0.89 -1.43 4.14
CA GLN A 101 -1.64 -2.51 3.49
C GLN A 101 -2.98 -2.02 2.95
N LEU A 102 -3.74 -1.26 3.76
CA LEU A 102 -5.06 -0.75 3.36
C LEU A 102 -4.96 0.24 2.19
N LEU A 103 -4.05 1.22 2.26
CA LEU A 103 -3.91 2.22 1.19
C LEU A 103 -3.44 1.58 -0.12
N LEU A 104 -2.50 0.63 -0.06
CA LEU A 104 -2.06 -0.08 -1.26
C LEU A 104 -3.15 -0.98 -1.84
N ALA A 105 -3.99 -1.61 -1.02
CA ALA A 105 -5.15 -2.36 -1.49
C ALA A 105 -6.11 -1.47 -2.28
N VAL A 106 -6.48 -0.31 -1.70
CA VAL A 106 -7.39 0.64 -2.33
C VAL A 106 -6.78 1.21 -3.61
N ALA A 107 -5.55 1.70 -3.55
CA ALA A 107 -4.88 2.30 -4.71
C ALA A 107 -4.69 1.30 -5.85
N ARG A 108 -4.21 0.08 -5.56
CA ARG A 108 -4.03 -0.97 -6.57
C ARG A 108 -5.34 -1.30 -7.28
N GLY A 109 -6.42 -1.51 -6.52
CA GLY A 109 -7.69 -1.87 -7.14
C GLY A 109 -8.32 -0.72 -7.91
N LEU A 110 -8.21 0.53 -7.44
CA LEU A 110 -8.66 1.69 -8.21
C LEU A 110 -7.87 1.86 -9.50
N MET A 111 -6.54 1.71 -9.46
CA MET A 111 -5.71 1.78 -10.66
C MET A 111 -6.07 0.71 -11.68
N GLU A 112 -6.25 -0.52 -11.22
CA GLU A 112 -6.65 -1.62 -12.09
C GLU A 112 -8.04 -1.41 -12.69
N LEU A 113 -9.00 -0.90 -11.90
CA LEU A 113 -10.35 -0.58 -12.37
C LEU A 113 -10.33 0.51 -13.43
N ASN A 114 -9.53 1.57 -13.21
CA ASN A 114 -9.41 2.73 -14.10
C ASN A 114 -8.37 2.54 -15.23
N ASN A 115 -7.80 1.33 -15.37
CA ASN A 115 -6.76 1.00 -16.36
C ASN A 115 -5.51 1.91 -16.29
N VAL A 116 -5.18 2.42 -15.11
CA VAL A 116 -3.98 3.21 -14.86
C VAL A 116 -2.79 2.27 -14.68
N ARG A 117 -1.82 2.33 -15.60
CA ARG A 117 -0.60 1.51 -15.56
C ARG A 117 0.57 2.31 -14.99
N LYS A 118 0.77 2.24 -13.68
CA LYS A 118 1.96 2.80 -13.00
C LYS A 118 2.54 1.78 -12.02
N ASP A 119 3.83 1.92 -11.72
CA ASP A 119 4.52 1.06 -10.76
C ASP A 119 3.95 1.27 -9.35
N LEU A 120 3.60 0.17 -8.69
CA LEU A 120 3.06 0.21 -7.33
C LEU A 120 4.06 0.81 -6.33
N LEU A 121 5.38 0.66 -6.56
CA LEU A 121 6.39 1.29 -5.70
C LEU A 121 6.35 2.82 -5.82
N GLU A 122 6.17 3.35 -7.03
CA GLU A 122 5.97 4.78 -7.25
C GLU A 122 4.70 5.28 -6.56
N ILE A 123 3.60 4.53 -6.70
CA ILE A 123 2.32 4.85 -6.06
C ILE A 123 2.44 4.83 -4.53
N ALA A 124 3.12 3.83 -3.97
CA ALA A 124 3.39 3.77 -2.55
C ALA A 124 4.16 5.00 -2.07
N TRP A 125 5.18 5.42 -2.81
CA TRP A 125 5.94 6.62 -2.48
C TRP A 125 5.07 7.88 -2.52
N ARG A 126 4.27 8.06 -3.57
CA ARG A 126 3.35 9.21 -3.72
C ARG A 126 2.27 9.26 -2.64
N LEU A 127 1.81 8.10 -2.16
CA LEU A 127 0.95 7.98 -0.98
C LEU A 127 1.67 8.35 0.34
N GLY A 128 2.96 8.69 0.30
CA GLY A 128 3.78 9.02 1.45
C GLY A 128 4.25 7.79 2.24
N LEU A 129 4.17 6.59 1.64
CA LEU A 129 4.56 5.34 2.27
C LEU A 129 6.06 5.09 2.07
N GLY A 130 6.65 4.28 2.94
CA GLY A 130 8.03 3.81 2.81
C GLY A 130 9.11 4.88 2.87
N ARG A 131 8.84 6.02 3.55
CA ARG A 131 9.83 7.11 3.75
C ARG A 131 11.11 6.65 4.45
N ILE A 132 11.00 5.69 5.35
CA ILE A 132 12.13 5.10 6.09
C ILE A 132 12.45 3.71 5.53
N SER A 133 11.45 2.82 5.48
CA SER A 133 11.60 1.41 5.12
C SER A 133 10.57 0.99 4.06
N GLY A 134 11.02 0.22 3.07
CA GLY A 134 10.18 -0.35 2.01
C GLY A 134 9.47 -1.65 2.39
N VAL A 135 9.78 -2.25 3.55
CA VAL A 135 9.24 -3.53 4.03
C VAL A 135 7.72 -3.63 3.85
N GLY A 136 6.96 -2.62 4.27
CA GLY A 136 5.49 -2.67 4.17
C GLY A 136 4.99 -2.77 2.73
N THR A 137 5.62 -2.05 1.80
CA THR A 137 5.26 -2.09 0.38
C THR A 137 5.68 -3.42 -0.25
N HIS A 138 6.89 -3.89 0.05
CA HIS A 138 7.38 -5.17 -0.48
C HIS A 138 6.55 -6.35 0.00
N LEU A 139 6.14 -6.36 1.28
CA LEU A 139 5.29 -7.42 1.83
C LEU A 139 3.88 -7.38 1.25
N PHE A 140 3.33 -6.20 0.93
CA PHE A 140 2.05 -6.11 0.22
C PHE A 140 2.14 -6.78 -1.16
N THR A 141 3.26 -6.59 -1.86
CA THR A 141 3.46 -7.10 -3.22
C THR A 141 3.83 -8.59 -3.25
N HIS A 142 4.65 -9.05 -2.30
CA HIS A 142 5.32 -10.35 -2.39
C HIS A 142 5.00 -11.33 -1.25
N GLY A 143 4.37 -10.87 -0.17
CA GLY A 143 4.22 -11.65 1.06
C GLY A 143 5.57 -12.14 1.62
N GLY A 144 5.50 -13.22 2.42
CA GLY A 144 6.68 -13.91 2.96
C GLY A 144 7.51 -13.06 3.93
N PHE A 145 8.82 -13.28 3.94
CA PHE A 145 9.80 -12.49 4.67
C PHE A 145 10.64 -11.68 3.70
N VAL A 146 10.90 -10.42 4.04
CA VAL A 146 11.68 -9.49 3.21
C VAL A 146 12.72 -8.73 4.00
N ILE A 147 13.79 -8.34 3.31
CA ILE A 147 14.75 -7.33 3.75
C ILE A 147 14.80 -6.26 2.68
N ASP A 148 14.59 -5.00 3.07
CA ASP A 148 14.81 -3.86 2.18
C ASP A 148 16.26 -3.38 2.22
N ALA A 149 16.69 -2.70 1.16
CA ALA A 149 18.06 -2.22 0.99
C ALA A 149 18.36 -0.93 1.77
N GLY A 150 17.39 -0.41 2.55
CA GLY A 150 17.47 0.92 3.11
C GLY A 150 17.71 2.01 2.05
N LYS A 151 18.25 3.14 2.49
CA LYS A 151 18.54 4.32 1.68
C LYS A 151 20.02 4.64 1.66
N LYS A 152 20.50 5.15 0.53
CA LYS A 152 21.87 5.69 0.47
C LYS A 152 21.97 7.06 1.15
N ASP A 153 20.88 7.82 1.10
CA ASP A 153 20.78 9.18 1.62
C ASP A 153 19.35 9.40 2.15
N PRO A 154 19.14 10.15 3.26
CA PRO A 154 17.82 10.33 3.84
C PRO A 154 16.81 11.08 2.94
N TYR A 155 17.28 11.82 1.93
CA TYR A 155 16.46 12.57 0.98
C TYR A 155 16.07 11.73 -0.25
N GLU A 156 16.48 10.47 -0.34
CA GLU A 156 16.11 9.57 -1.44
C GLU A 156 14.58 9.48 -1.58
N THR A 157 14.09 9.80 -2.78
CA THR A 157 12.66 10.02 -3.08
C THR A 157 11.96 8.80 -3.67
N LYS A 158 12.37 7.60 -3.26
CA LYS A 158 11.75 6.34 -3.69
C LYS A 158 11.70 5.34 -2.57
N ILE A 159 10.87 4.31 -2.76
CA ILE A 159 10.83 3.15 -1.87
C ILE A 159 12.21 2.46 -1.89
N PRO A 160 12.80 2.15 -0.72
CA PRO A 160 14.00 1.32 -0.62
C PRO A 160 13.88 0.04 -1.45
N GLY A 161 14.92 -0.32 -2.21
CA GLY A 161 14.88 -1.54 -3.04
C GLY A 161 14.71 -2.81 -2.21
N LEU A 162 14.18 -3.88 -2.83
CA LEU A 162 14.10 -5.19 -2.20
C LEU A 162 15.47 -5.86 -2.25
N MET A 163 16.06 -6.16 -1.09
CA MET A 163 17.36 -6.84 -1.00
C MET A 163 17.21 -8.35 -0.98
N PHE A 164 16.22 -8.85 -0.22
CA PHE A 164 15.99 -10.27 -0.04
C PHE A 164 14.49 -10.54 0.12
N ARG A 165 14.03 -11.66 -0.44
CA ARG A 165 12.67 -12.18 -0.25
C ARG A 165 12.69 -13.69 -0.21
N THR A 166 12.01 -14.28 0.77
CA THR A 166 11.78 -15.73 0.87
C THR A 166 10.36 -16.01 1.34
N ASP A 167 9.85 -17.20 1.06
CA ASP A 167 8.62 -17.66 1.71
C ASP A 167 8.88 -17.82 3.22
N PHE A 168 7.87 -17.52 4.02
CA PHE A 168 7.92 -17.59 5.48
C PHE A 168 6.64 -18.27 5.97
N PRO A 169 6.76 -19.31 6.81
CA PRO A 169 5.61 -20.11 7.27
C PRO A 169 4.69 -19.35 8.23
#